data_AF-A0A3B4XEB6-F1
#
_entry.id   AF-A0A3B4XEB6-F1
#
_cell.length_a   1.000
_cell.length_b   1.000
_cell.length_c   1.000
_cell.angle_alpha   90.00
_cell.angle_beta   90.00
_cell.angle_gamma   90.00
#
_symmetry.space_group_name_H-M   'P 1'
#
loop_
_entity.id
_entity.type
_entity.pdbx_description
1 polymer ?
#
loop_
_entity_poly.entity_id
_entity_poly.type
_entity_poly.pdbx_seq_one_letter_code
_entity_poly.pdbx_strand_id
1 'polypeptide(L)'
;LVFKDKPEHSNVCFWYIPPSLRGLPPGPDRDSRLHQVAPRIKARMMEKGSVLIGYQPLGARVNFFRCVFSNPATQQEDVDFLLDEIARLGRDL
;
A
#
# COMPACT_ATOMS: atom_id res chain seq x y z
N LEU A 1 -9.21 7.18 -7.86
CA LEU A 1 -8.09 6.87 -6.94
C LEU A 1 -8.11 7.93 -5.85
N VAL A 2 -8.19 7.53 -4.59
CA VAL A 2 -8.41 8.43 -3.43
C VAL A 2 -7.20 9.35 -3.24
N PHE A 3 -7.14 10.42 -4.03
CA PHE A 3 -6.12 11.47 -3.92
C PHE A 3 -6.74 12.85 -3.75
N LYS A 4 -8.05 12.98 -3.98
CA LYS A 4 -8.87 14.19 -3.79
C LYS A 4 -10.31 13.86 -3.42
N ASP A 5 -10.83 12.74 -3.91
CA ASP A 5 -12.23 12.32 -3.70
C ASP A 5 -12.33 11.09 -2.80
N LYS A 6 -13.45 10.97 -2.08
CA LYS A 6 -13.77 9.79 -1.25
C LYS A 6 -13.94 8.57 -2.17
N PRO A 7 -13.48 7.37 -1.76
CA PRO A 7 -13.74 6.16 -2.54
C PRO A 7 -15.26 5.94 -2.67
N GLU A 8 -15.72 5.78 -3.91
CA GLU A 8 -17.15 5.59 -4.26
C GLU A 8 -17.60 4.12 -4.12
N HIS A 9 -16.67 3.22 -3.84
CA HIS A 9 -16.90 1.80 -3.63
C HIS A 9 -15.96 1.28 -2.54
N SER A 10 -16.04 0.00 -2.21
CA SER A 10 -15.14 -0.71 -1.29
C SER A 10 -13.65 -0.79 -1.70
N ASN A 11 -13.23 -0.06 -2.74
CA ASN A 11 -11.85 -0.02 -3.21
C ASN A 11 -11.12 1.18 -2.61
N VAL A 12 -10.13 0.93 -1.75
CA VAL A 12 -9.26 1.96 -1.18
C VAL A 12 -7.86 1.83 -1.79
N CYS A 13 -7.38 2.90 -2.41
CA CYS A 13 -6.09 2.92 -3.10
C CYS A 13 -5.14 3.90 -2.43
N PHE A 14 -3.94 3.44 -2.04
CA PHE A 14 -2.98 4.26 -1.31
C PHE A 14 -1.53 3.79 -1.53
N TRP A 15 -0.60 4.70 -1.31
CA TRP A 15 0.82 4.37 -1.16
C TRP A 15 1.17 4.31 0.33
N TYR A 16 2.02 3.36 0.69
CA TYR A 16 2.81 3.47 1.92
C TYR A 16 4.11 4.20 1.59
N ILE A 17 4.39 5.30 2.31
CA ILE A 17 5.64 6.05 2.17
C ILE A 17 6.57 5.69 3.33
N PRO A 18 7.63 4.91 3.09
CA PRO A 18 8.57 4.52 4.14
C PRO A 18 9.35 5.74 4.64
N PRO A 19 9.90 5.71 5.86
CA PRO A 19 10.64 6.84 6.45
C PRO A 19 11.71 7.43 5.52
N SER A 20 12.43 6.59 4.77
CA SER A 20 13.49 7.00 3.85
C SER A 20 13.03 7.85 2.65
N LEU A 21 11.71 7.85 2.34
CA LEU A 21 11.12 8.55 1.19
C LEU A 21 10.24 9.75 1.58
N ARG A 22 9.95 9.97 2.87
CA ARG A 22 9.01 11.03 3.31
C ARG A 22 9.52 12.45 3.08
N GLY A 23 10.84 12.65 3.18
CA GLY A 23 11.48 13.95 2.97
C GLY A 23 11.89 14.25 1.52
N LEU A 24 11.74 13.27 0.62
CA LEU A 24 12.12 13.46 -0.78
C LEU A 24 10.99 14.14 -1.56
N PRO A 25 11.30 15.15 -2.40
CA PRO A 25 10.32 15.73 -3.29
C PRO A 25 9.88 14.71 -4.36
N PRO A 26 8.65 14.82 -4.89
CA PRO A 26 8.22 14.06 -6.07
C PRO A 26 9.21 14.23 -7.24
N GLY A 27 9.50 13.14 -7.94
CA GLY A 27 10.43 13.13 -9.06
C GLY A 27 10.89 11.72 -9.42
N PRO A 28 11.61 11.56 -10.54
CA PRO A 28 11.96 10.24 -11.09
C PRO A 28 12.68 9.31 -10.10
N ASP A 29 13.58 9.84 -9.29
CA ASP A 29 14.30 9.06 -8.27
C ASP A 29 13.34 8.55 -7.17
N ARG A 30 12.56 9.45 -6.58
CA ARG A 30 11.56 9.09 -5.55
C ARG A 30 10.54 8.12 -6.11
N ASP A 31 10.06 8.34 -7.33
CA ASP A 31 9.02 7.53 -7.94
C ASP A 31 9.53 6.13 -8.28
N SER A 32 10.77 6.02 -8.78
CA SER A 32 11.43 4.73 -9.01
C SER A 32 11.59 3.93 -7.72
N ARG A 33 12.04 4.58 -6.63
CA ARG A 33 12.15 3.94 -5.31
C ARG A 33 10.78 3.56 -4.74
N LEU A 34 9.79 4.43 -4.85
CA LEU A 34 8.42 4.19 -4.39
C LEU A 34 7.75 3.05 -5.17
N HIS A 35 8.05 2.89 -6.46
CA HIS A 35 7.56 1.79 -7.30
C HIS A 35 7.93 0.42 -6.73
N GLN A 36 9.07 0.31 -6.05
CA GLN A 36 9.57 -0.94 -5.47
C GLN A 36 8.98 -1.24 -4.09
N VAL A 37 8.35 -0.26 -3.41
CA VAL A 37 7.87 -0.42 -2.03
C VAL A 37 6.75 -1.45 -1.94
N ALA A 38 5.69 -1.32 -2.74
CA ALA A 38 4.54 -2.23 -2.68
C ALA A 38 4.90 -3.70 -3.05
N PRO A 39 5.69 -3.97 -4.11
CA PRO A 39 6.23 -5.32 -4.37
C PRO A 39 6.99 -5.93 -3.18
N ARG A 40 7.88 -5.16 -2.55
CA ARG A 40 8.70 -5.66 -1.43
C ARG A 40 7.86 -5.97 -0.19
N ILE A 41 6.91 -5.11 0.16
CA ILE A 41 5.99 -5.36 1.28
C ILE A 41 5.12 -6.58 0.98
N LYS A 42 4.57 -6.71 -0.24
CA LYS A 42 3.76 -7.89 -0.62
C LYS A 42 4.57 -9.18 -0.52
N ALA A 43 5.82 -9.19 -0.98
CA ALA A 43 6.69 -10.36 -0.85
C ALA A 43 6.87 -10.78 0.62
N ARG A 44 7.18 -9.83 1.50
CA ARG A 44 7.31 -10.09 2.95
C ARG A 44 6.00 -10.56 3.60
N MET A 45 4.86 -10.03 3.16
CA MET A 45 3.54 -10.47 3.61
C MET A 45 3.27 -11.93 3.22
N MET A 46 3.61 -12.29 1.97
CA MET A 46 3.43 -13.65 1.43
C MET A 46 4.33 -14.66 2.16
N GLU A 47 5.60 -14.32 2.40
CA GLU A 47 6.54 -15.18 3.15
C GLU A 47 6.06 -15.44 4.58
N LYS A 48 5.49 -14.43 5.25
CA LYS A 48 4.94 -14.56 6.60
C LYS A 48 3.56 -15.26 6.62
N GLY A 49 2.80 -15.21 5.52
CA GLY A 49 1.43 -15.74 5.46
C GLY A 49 0.42 -14.94 6.28
N SER A 50 0.62 -13.63 6.44
CA SER A 50 -0.20 -12.77 7.32
C SER A 50 -1.43 -12.18 6.64
N VAL A 51 -1.23 -11.36 5.60
CA VAL A 51 -2.30 -10.68 4.85
C VAL A 51 -2.00 -10.74 3.37
N LEU A 52 -3.04 -10.82 2.53
CA LEU A 52 -2.89 -10.75 1.07
C LEU A 52 -3.63 -9.53 0.54
N ILE A 53 -2.87 -8.55 0.05
CA ILE A 53 -3.37 -7.34 -0.61
C ILE A 53 -2.76 -7.19 -2.01
N GLY A 54 -3.57 -6.69 -2.94
CA GLY A 54 -3.13 -6.39 -4.30
C GLY A 54 -2.37 -5.07 -4.41
N TYR A 55 -1.46 -4.98 -5.37
CA TYR A 55 -0.89 -3.71 -5.83
C TYR A 55 -0.87 -3.69 -7.36
N GLN A 56 -0.88 -2.50 -7.95
CA GLN A 56 -0.69 -2.30 -9.38
C GLN A 56 -0.22 -0.88 -9.68
N PRO A 57 0.41 -0.63 -10.84
CA PRO A 57 0.57 0.71 -11.39
C PRO A 57 -0.70 1.17 -12.11
N LEU A 58 -0.83 2.47 -12.39
CA LEU A 58 -1.90 3.01 -13.24
C LEU A 58 -1.46 4.27 -14.00
N GLY A 59 -1.29 4.18 -15.31
CA GLY A 59 -0.78 5.28 -16.13
C GLY A 59 0.60 5.73 -15.63
N ALA A 60 0.75 7.03 -15.35
CA ALA A 60 1.99 7.59 -14.78
C ALA A 60 2.19 7.27 -13.28
N ARG A 61 1.26 6.57 -12.63
CA ARG A 61 1.33 6.29 -11.19
C ARG A 61 2.05 4.97 -10.95
N VAL A 62 3.09 5.03 -10.14
CA VAL A 62 3.86 3.86 -9.69
C VAL A 62 3.04 2.94 -8.79
N ASN A 63 3.54 1.73 -8.52
CA ASN A 63 2.81 0.71 -7.76
C ASN A 63 2.20 1.27 -6.47
N PHE A 64 0.90 1.10 -6.29
CA PHE A 64 0.14 1.43 -5.08
C PHE A 64 -0.68 0.22 -4.65
N PHE A 65 -1.05 0.16 -3.37
CA PHE A 65 -1.95 -0.87 -2.87
C PHE A 65 -3.39 -0.56 -3.24
N ARG A 66 -4.15 -1.61 -3.60
CA ARG A 66 -5.61 -1.56 -3.74
C ARG A 66 -6.23 -2.55 -2.79
N CYS A 67 -6.75 -2.04 -1.68
CA CYS A 67 -7.55 -2.81 -0.74
C CYS A 67 -8.99 -2.90 -1.24
N VAL A 68 -9.58 -4.08 -1.21
CA VAL A 68 -10.97 -4.34 -1.61
C VAL A 68 -11.69 -4.98 -0.45
N PHE A 69 -12.68 -4.28 0.12
CA PHE A 69 -13.47 -4.78 1.24
C PHE A 69 -14.78 -5.38 0.72
N SER A 70 -14.79 -6.68 0.47
CA SER A 70 -15.98 -7.41 0.01
C SER A 70 -16.39 -8.56 0.91
N ASN A 71 -15.53 -8.94 1.86
CA ASN A 71 -15.80 -10.01 2.80
C ASN A 71 -16.64 -9.47 3.96
N PRO A 72 -17.87 -9.96 4.19
CA PRO A 72 -18.71 -9.50 5.31
C PRO A 72 -18.14 -9.86 6.69
N ALA A 73 -17.19 -10.79 6.75
CA ALA A 73 -16.50 -11.13 8.00
C ALA A 73 -15.37 -10.14 8.37
N THR A 74 -15.03 -9.20 7.49
CA THR A 74 -13.99 -8.20 7.78
C THR A 74 -14.47 -7.24 8.86
N GLN A 75 -13.71 -7.17 9.95
CA GLN A 75 -13.95 -6.28 11.08
C GLN A 75 -12.97 -5.11 11.04
N GLN A 76 -13.17 -4.13 11.93
CA GLN A 76 -12.28 -2.96 12.00
C GLN A 76 -10.85 -3.37 12.34
N GLU A 77 -10.70 -4.35 13.23
CA GLU A 77 -9.43 -4.86 13.73
C GLU A 77 -8.60 -5.50 12.61
N ASP A 78 -9.25 -6.10 11.60
CA ASP A 78 -8.58 -6.64 10.41
C ASP A 78 -7.97 -5.52 9.55
N VAL A 79 -8.67 -4.37 9.47
CA VAL A 79 -8.19 -3.20 8.74
C VAL A 79 -7.03 -2.54 9.48
N ASP A 80 -7.16 -2.40 10.80
CA ASP A 80 -6.10 -1.88 11.67
C ASP A 80 -4.84 -2.76 11.57
N PHE A 81 -5.01 -4.09 11.64
CA PHE A 81 -3.92 -5.05 11.46
C PHE A 81 -3.27 -4.95 10.08
N LEU A 82 -4.06 -4.83 9.00
CA LEU A 82 -3.52 -4.63 7.65
C LEU A 82 -2.61 -3.40 7.59
N LEU A 83 -3.05 -2.26 8.14
CA LEU A 83 -2.28 -1.02 8.12
C LEU A 83 -1.00 -1.13 8.95
N ASP A 84 -1.10 -1.70 10.15
CA ASP A 84 0.04 -1.93 11.03
C ASP A 84 1.05 -2.90 10.40
N GLU A 85 0.58 -3.94 9.74
CA GLU A 85 1.44 -4.92 9.10
C GLU A 85 2.17 -4.33 7.89
N ILE A 86 1.50 -3.51 7.06
CA ILE A 86 2.16 -2.71 6.01
C ILE A 86 3.23 -1.81 6.62
N ALA A 87 2.89 -1.07 7.69
CA ALA A 87 3.79 -0.13 8.32
C ALA A 87 5.01 -0.81 8.96
N ARG A 88 4.81 -1.99 9.54
CA ARG A 88 5.86 -2.81 10.14
C ARG A 88 6.77 -3.40 9.07
N LEU A 89 6.21 -3.99 8.02
CA LEU A 89 6.95 -4.60 6.92
C LEU A 89 7.62 -3.60 5.99
N GLY A 90 7.20 -2.34 5.99
CA GLY A 90 7.79 -1.28 5.19
C GLY A 90 8.75 -0.35 5.94
N ARG A 91 8.92 -0.52 7.24
CA ARG A 91 9.61 0.47 8.11
C ARG A 91 11.07 0.75 7.71
N ASP A 92 11.77 -0.28 7.26
CA ASP A 92 13.19 -0.29 6.87
C ASP A 92 13.40 -0.09 5.35
N LEU A 93 12.35 0.26 4.60
CA LEU A 93 12.42 0.48 3.15
C LEU A 93 12.83 1.92 2.77
#